data_AF-A0A6N9RAC5-F1
#
_entry.id   AF-A0A6N9RAC5-F1
#
_cell.length_a   1.000
_cell.length_b   1.000
_cell.length_c   1.000
_cell.angle_alpha   90.00
_cell.angle_beta   90.00
_cell.angle_gamma   90.00
#
_symmetry.space_group_name_H-M   'P 1'
#
loop_
_entity.id
_entity.type
_entity.pdbx_description
1 polymer ?
#
loop_
_entity_poly.entity_id
_entity_poly.type
_entity_poly.pdbx_seq_one_letter_code
_entity_poly.pdbx_strand_id
1 'polypeptide(L)'
;MKSGSLPPVTLALALTMLVATPALSGPVLVYREGSEFCPRDRPLDGPVITEGQAIERARKLLPKNFCGPSLFVDGCDAEPEFALGAWRIYVHQYTLSGGRKDRGGLEHSYVILDSVGNCVANIPGT
;
A
#
# COMPACT_ATOMS: atom_id res chain seq x y z
N MET A 1 -54.03 13.03 58.86
CA MET A 1 -52.77 12.86 59.62
C MET A 1 -51.67 12.47 58.64
N LYS A 2 -50.51 13.12 58.79
CA LYS A 2 -49.29 13.00 57.99
C LYS A 2 -48.77 11.55 57.88
N SER A 3 -48.24 11.19 56.71
CA SER A 3 -46.99 10.41 56.50
C SER A 3 -46.79 10.24 54.98
N GLY A 4 -45.63 10.41 54.37
CA GLY A 4 -44.27 10.67 54.81
C GLY A 4 -43.40 10.93 53.57
N SER A 5 -42.30 11.66 53.76
CA SER A 5 -41.36 12.11 52.74
C SER A 5 -40.33 11.06 52.30
N LEU A 6 -39.93 11.12 51.03
CA LEU A 6 -38.69 10.62 50.39
C LEU A 6 -37.41 11.12 51.13
N PRO A 7 -36.18 10.57 50.96
CA PRO A 7 -35.49 10.45 49.65
C PRO A 7 -34.41 9.32 49.56
N PRO A 8 -33.31 9.45 48.79
CA PRO A 8 -33.06 8.77 47.52
C PRO A 8 -31.81 7.86 47.63
N VAL A 9 -31.05 7.66 46.54
CA VAL A 9 -29.80 6.86 46.45
C VAL A 9 -30.14 5.36 46.41
N THR A 10 -29.97 4.62 45.31
CA THR A 10 -28.77 4.45 44.50
C THR A 10 -29.19 3.52 43.37
N LEU A 11 -28.95 3.85 42.10
CA LEU A 11 -28.46 2.84 41.15
C LEU A 11 -27.96 3.57 39.92
N ALA A 12 -26.64 3.71 39.88
CA ALA A 12 -25.88 4.01 38.68
C ALA A 12 -26.22 2.99 37.60
N LEU A 13 -26.71 3.45 36.45
CA LEU A 13 -26.65 2.65 35.24
C LEU A 13 -25.69 3.35 34.27
N ALA A 14 -24.58 2.66 34.07
CA ALA A 14 -23.37 3.13 33.45
C ALA A 14 -23.62 3.65 32.03
N LEU A 15 -23.09 4.84 31.81
CA LEU A 15 -22.88 5.48 30.53
C LEU A 15 -21.87 4.63 29.73
N THR A 16 -22.31 3.63 28.97
CA THR A 16 -21.46 2.99 27.97
C THR A 16 -21.31 3.93 26.78
N MET A 17 -20.41 4.90 26.90
CA MET A 17 -19.86 5.57 25.73
C MET A 17 -19.08 4.53 24.93
N LEU A 18 -19.68 4.10 23.83
CA LEU A 18 -18.99 3.38 22.78
C LEU A 18 -18.00 4.39 22.16
N VAL A 19 -16.79 4.45 22.71
CA VAL A 19 -15.68 5.17 22.07
C VAL A 19 -15.39 4.39 20.79
N ALA A 20 -15.99 4.82 19.69
CA ALA A 20 -15.53 4.45 18.36
C ALA A 20 -14.10 4.99 18.25
N THR A 21 -13.12 4.14 18.56
CA THR A 21 -11.73 4.42 18.23
C THR A 21 -11.68 4.66 16.72
N PRO A 22 -11.31 5.86 16.24
CA PRO A 22 -10.94 5.96 14.85
C PRO A 22 -9.76 4.99 14.69
N ALA A 23 -9.98 3.92 13.92
CA ALA A 23 -8.86 3.16 13.40
C ALA A 23 -8.04 4.18 12.59
N LEU A 24 -6.93 4.62 13.17
CA LEU A 24 -5.89 5.35 12.46
C LEU A 24 -5.37 4.39 11.39
N SER A 25 -6.03 4.38 10.23
CA SER A 25 -5.52 3.79 9.01
C SER A 25 -4.38 4.69 8.52
N GLY A 26 -3.26 4.65 9.22
CA GLY A 26 -1.98 5.02 8.62
C GLY A 26 -1.68 4.03 7.48
N PRO A 27 -0.84 4.41 6.50
CA PRO A 27 -0.45 3.50 5.44
C PRO A 27 0.18 2.27 6.08
N VAL A 28 -0.55 1.15 6.06
CA VAL A 28 -0.01 -0.11 6.53
C VAL A 28 0.97 -0.54 5.45
N LEU A 29 2.24 -0.68 5.81
CA LEU A 29 3.25 -1.36 4.99
C LEU A 29 2.88 -2.84 4.89
N VAL A 30 1.83 -3.15 4.12
CA VAL A 30 1.39 -4.53 3.92
C VAL A 30 2.24 -5.11 2.80
N TYR A 31 3.21 -5.93 3.18
CA TYR A 31 3.80 -6.87 2.24
C TYR A 31 2.69 -7.75 1.68
N ARG A 32 2.47 -7.69 0.36
CA ARG A 32 1.51 -8.55 -0.29
C ARG A 32 2.19 -9.86 -0.64
N GLU A 33 1.76 -10.92 0.02
CA GLU A 33 2.28 -12.27 -0.14
C GLU A 33 1.34 -13.15 -0.98
N GLY A 34 1.84 -14.29 -1.43
CA GLY A 34 1.08 -15.27 -2.21
C GLY A 34 1.26 -15.12 -3.71
N SER A 35 0.90 -16.16 -4.46
CA SER A 35 1.19 -16.28 -5.90
C SER A 35 0.54 -15.19 -6.76
N GLU A 36 -0.54 -14.59 -6.29
CA GLU A 36 -1.22 -13.49 -6.99
C GLU A 36 -0.44 -12.16 -6.88
N PHE A 37 0.20 -11.91 -5.74
CA PHE A 37 0.78 -10.60 -5.44
C PHE A 37 2.31 -10.59 -5.44
N CYS A 38 2.94 -11.69 -5.07
CA CYS A 38 4.40 -11.84 -5.03
C CYS A 38 4.80 -13.26 -5.51
N PRO A 39 4.67 -13.54 -6.81
CA PRO A 39 4.98 -14.85 -7.37
C PRO A 39 6.49 -15.14 -7.37
N ARG A 40 6.83 -16.41 -7.11
CA ARG A 40 8.17 -16.99 -7.22
C ARG A 40 8.14 -18.17 -8.20
N ASP A 41 7.80 -17.85 -9.45
CA ASP A 41 7.44 -18.79 -10.52
C ASP A 41 8.59 -19.07 -11.51
N ARG A 42 9.78 -18.48 -11.31
CA ARG A 42 10.93 -18.61 -12.19
C ARG A 42 12.04 -19.47 -11.57
N PRO A 43 12.71 -20.33 -12.35
CA PRO A 43 13.89 -21.08 -11.89
C PRO A 43 14.98 -20.13 -11.37
N LEU A 44 15.57 -20.45 -10.23
CA LEU A 44 16.59 -19.62 -9.56
C LEU A 44 17.92 -19.56 -10.34
N ASP A 45 18.18 -20.53 -11.20
CA ASP A 45 19.32 -20.62 -12.12
C ASP A 45 19.00 -20.07 -13.53
N GLY A 46 17.85 -19.41 -13.68
CA GLY A 46 17.44 -18.76 -14.91
C GLY A 46 18.34 -17.58 -15.31
N PRO A 47 18.18 -17.07 -16.54
CA PRO A 47 18.92 -15.90 -16.98
C PRO A 47 18.54 -14.65 -16.16
N VAL A 48 19.54 -13.84 -15.84
CA VAL A 48 19.34 -12.55 -15.17
C VAL A 48 18.50 -11.63 -16.05
N ILE A 49 17.47 -11.02 -15.47
CA ILE A 49 16.59 -10.10 -16.20
C ILE A 49 17.23 -8.73 -16.37
N THR A 50 16.91 -8.07 -17.48
CA THR A 50 17.32 -6.68 -17.74
C THR A 50 16.49 -5.70 -16.92
N GLU A 51 16.97 -4.46 -16.83
CA GLU A 51 16.25 -3.35 -16.20
C GLU A 51 14.83 -3.19 -16.75
N GLY A 52 14.67 -3.16 -18.08
CA GLY A 52 13.36 -3.03 -18.71
C GLY A 52 12.43 -4.19 -18.37
N GLN A 53 12.95 -5.42 -18.33
CA GLN A 53 12.18 -6.60 -17.91
C GLN A 53 11.78 -6.52 -16.43
N ALA A 54 12.64 -6.00 -15.56
CA ALA A 54 12.34 -5.80 -14.15
C ALA A 54 11.23 -4.75 -13.96
N ILE A 55 11.28 -3.63 -14.68
CA ILE A 55 10.24 -2.60 -14.67
C ILE A 55 8.90 -3.18 -15.16
N GLU A 56 8.90 -3.92 -16.28
CA GLU A 56 7.68 -4.54 -16.80
C GLU A 56 7.10 -5.56 -15.82
N ARG A 57 7.94 -6.37 -15.18
CA ARG A 57 7.54 -7.34 -14.16
C ARG A 57 6.93 -6.61 -12.97
N ALA A 58 7.59 -5.58 -12.45
CA ALA A 58 7.10 -4.79 -11.33
C ALA A 58 5.74 -4.15 -11.62
N ARG A 59 5.56 -3.52 -12.79
CA ARG A 59 4.28 -2.92 -13.20
C ARG A 59 3.12 -3.91 -13.22
N LYS A 60 3.37 -5.17 -13.57
CA LYS A 60 2.35 -6.24 -13.56
C LYS A 60 1.94 -6.69 -12.16
N LEU A 61 2.76 -6.43 -11.14
CA LEU A 61 2.50 -6.78 -9.75
C LEU A 61 1.76 -5.66 -8.97
N LEU A 62 1.64 -4.48 -9.57
CA LEU A 62 0.90 -3.36 -8.99
C LEU A 62 -0.61 -3.63 -9.04
N PRO A 63 -1.40 -2.99 -8.14
CA PRO A 63 -2.84 -2.98 -8.26
C PRO A 63 -3.30 -2.54 -9.66
N LYS A 64 -4.43 -3.11 -10.12
CA LYS A 64 -5.05 -2.69 -11.37
C LYS A 64 -5.31 -1.18 -11.33
N ASN A 65 -4.95 -0.48 -12.41
CA ASN A 65 -5.06 0.98 -12.56
C ASN A 65 -4.21 1.81 -11.59
N PHE A 66 -3.23 1.23 -10.89
CA PHE A 66 -2.32 1.98 -10.01
C PHE A 66 -1.64 3.14 -10.74
N CYS A 67 -1.24 2.94 -12.00
CA CYS A 67 -0.63 3.98 -12.83
C CYS A 67 -1.60 4.75 -13.70
N GLY A 68 -2.90 4.70 -13.40
CA GLY A 68 -3.92 5.42 -14.15
C GLY A 68 -4.12 4.92 -15.59
N PRO A 69 -4.81 5.72 -16.43
CA PRO A 69 -5.38 7.02 -16.07
C PRO A 69 -6.59 6.88 -15.12
N SER A 70 -6.69 7.77 -14.13
CA SER A 70 -7.83 7.93 -13.22
C SER A 70 -8.14 9.41 -13.01
N LEU A 71 -9.16 9.75 -12.21
CA LEU A 71 -9.49 11.15 -11.88
C LEU A 71 -8.34 11.90 -11.16
N PHE A 72 -7.40 11.17 -10.54
CA PHE A 72 -6.35 11.74 -9.69
C PHE A 72 -4.93 11.33 -10.12
N VAL A 73 -4.78 10.48 -11.15
CA VAL A 73 -3.48 9.93 -11.56
C VAL A 73 -3.43 9.87 -13.08
N ASP A 74 -2.44 10.54 -13.67
CA ASP A 74 -2.20 10.54 -15.12
C ASP A 74 -1.18 9.47 -15.55
N GLY A 75 -0.32 9.02 -14.63
CA GLY A 75 0.68 8.01 -14.93
C GLY A 75 1.53 7.61 -13.74
N CYS A 76 2.56 6.78 -14.00
CA CYS A 76 3.65 6.53 -13.07
C CYS A 76 5.00 6.70 -13.74
N ASP A 77 5.99 7.12 -12.95
CA ASP A 77 7.39 6.86 -13.22
C ASP A 77 7.83 5.56 -12.53
N ALA A 78 8.84 4.89 -13.11
CA ALA A 78 9.49 3.74 -12.51
C ALA A 78 10.99 4.00 -12.44
N GLU A 79 11.55 3.95 -11.24
CA GLU A 79 12.95 4.17 -10.95
C GLU A 79 13.57 2.82 -10.53
N PRO A 80 14.36 2.19 -11.42
CA PRO A 80 15.01 0.93 -11.11
C PRO A 80 16.35 1.15 -10.39
N GLU A 81 16.63 0.28 -9.43
CA GLU A 81 17.95 0.15 -8.80
C GLU A 81 18.33 -1.33 -8.77
N PHE A 82 19.53 -1.68 -9.22
CA PHE A 82 20.07 -3.04 -9.05
C PHE A 82 21.13 -3.05 -7.96
N ALA A 83 20.87 -3.75 -6.86
CA ALA A 83 21.76 -3.85 -5.73
C ALA A 83 21.68 -5.23 -5.10
N LEU A 84 22.83 -5.77 -4.66
CA LEU A 84 22.91 -7.05 -3.95
C LEU A 84 22.25 -8.23 -4.68
N GLY A 85 22.30 -8.24 -6.01
CA GLY A 85 21.69 -9.30 -6.83
C GLY A 85 20.17 -9.23 -6.94
N ALA A 86 19.56 -8.10 -6.58
CA ALA A 86 18.13 -7.86 -6.64
C ALA A 86 17.81 -6.56 -7.38
N TRP A 87 16.70 -6.57 -8.11
CA TRP A 87 16.09 -5.38 -8.67
C TRP A 87 15.13 -4.76 -7.65
N ARG A 88 15.30 -3.49 -7.34
CA ARG A 88 14.41 -2.69 -6.50
C ARG A 88 13.77 -1.65 -7.40
N ILE A 89 12.48 -1.79 -7.64
CA ILE A 89 11.74 -0.90 -8.54
C ILE A 89 10.84 -0.02 -7.68
N TYR A 90 11.13 1.28 -7.68
CA TYR A 90 10.27 2.29 -7.09
C TYR A 90 9.32 2.80 -8.16
N VAL A 91 8.02 2.72 -7.90
CA VAL A 91 6.98 3.21 -8.82
C VAL A 91 6.22 4.33 -8.14
N HIS A 92 6.19 5.50 -8.76
CA HIS A 92 5.57 6.69 -8.17
C HIS A 92 4.54 7.26 -9.13
N GLN A 93 3.31 7.42 -8.65
CA GLN A 93 2.24 8.06 -9.40
C GLN A 93 2.57 9.54 -9.65
N TYR A 94 2.03 10.09 -10.73
CA TYR A 94 2.05 11.51 -11.01
C TYR A 94 0.72 11.98 -11.59
N THR A 95 0.42 13.27 -11.38
CA THR A 95 -0.51 14.05 -12.20
C THR A 95 0.25 14.97 -13.14
N LEU A 96 -0.36 15.36 -14.24
CA LEU A 96 0.14 16.36 -15.16
C LEU A 96 -0.55 17.69 -14.87
N SER A 97 0.19 18.63 -14.28
CA SER A 97 -0.27 19.98 -14.00
C SER A 97 0.66 20.99 -14.67
N GLY A 98 0.11 21.81 -15.57
CA GLY A 98 0.90 22.81 -16.31
C GLY A 98 2.07 22.21 -17.11
N GLY A 99 1.91 21.00 -17.66
CA GLY A 99 2.96 20.30 -18.41
C GLY A 99 4.08 19.69 -17.55
N ARG A 100 3.94 19.69 -16.22
CA ARG A 100 4.89 19.11 -15.28
C ARG A 100 4.26 17.93 -14.55
N LYS A 101 5.09 16.94 -14.22
CA LYS A 101 4.70 15.83 -13.34
C LYS A 101 4.70 16.33 -11.89
N ASP A 102 3.54 16.32 -11.26
CA ASP A 102 3.38 16.53 -9.82
C ASP A 102 3.14 15.18 -9.14
N ARG A 103 3.91 14.90 -8.09
CA ARG A 103 3.88 13.64 -7.33
C ARG A 103 3.44 13.85 -5.88
N GLY A 104 3.15 15.10 -5.50
CA GLY A 104 2.83 15.45 -4.12
C GLY A 104 1.56 14.75 -3.63
N GLY A 105 1.68 13.96 -2.56
CA GLY A 105 0.54 13.31 -1.91
C GLY A 105 -0.08 12.14 -2.69
N LEU A 106 0.59 11.66 -3.74
CA LEU A 106 0.15 10.47 -4.49
C LEU A 106 0.84 9.21 -3.97
N GLU A 107 0.27 8.05 -4.30
CA GLU A 107 0.80 6.78 -3.85
C GLU A 107 2.09 6.42 -4.57
N HIS A 108 2.94 5.69 -3.87
CA HIS A 108 4.08 5.00 -4.45
C HIS A 108 4.10 3.53 -4.04
N SER A 109 4.92 2.76 -4.72
CA SER A 109 5.10 1.34 -4.46
C SER A 109 6.55 0.92 -4.63
N TYR A 110 6.96 -0.04 -3.82
CA TYR A 110 8.23 -0.74 -3.96
C TYR A 110 7.98 -2.19 -4.35
N VAL A 111 8.60 -2.61 -5.46
CA VAL A 111 8.67 -4.02 -5.85
C VAL A 111 10.12 -4.45 -5.86
N ILE A 112 10.44 -5.48 -5.08
CA ILE A 112 11.77 -6.09 -5.05
C ILE A 112 11.69 -7.44 -5.75
N LEU A 113 12.53 -7.63 -6.75
CA LEU A 113 12.68 -8.87 -7.49
C LEU A 113 14.10 -9.41 -7.29
N ASP A 114 14.25 -10.73 -7.26
CA ASP A 114 15.58 -11.33 -7.40
C ASP A 114 16.15 -11.09 -8.81
N SER A 115 17.40 -11.51 -9.04
CA SER A 115 18.07 -11.34 -10.32
C SER A 115 17.35 -11.97 -11.53
N VAL A 116 16.48 -12.97 -11.31
CA VAL A 116 15.76 -13.67 -12.39
C VAL A 116 14.29 -13.23 -12.51
N GLY A 117 13.80 -12.39 -11.60
CA GLY A 117 12.47 -11.79 -11.64
C GLY A 117 11.40 -12.44 -10.77
N ASN A 118 11.78 -13.28 -9.79
CA ASN A 118 10.88 -13.71 -8.73
C ASN A 118 10.67 -12.56 -7.75
N CYS A 119 9.44 -12.41 -7.26
CA CYS A 119 9.14 -11.40 -6.26
C CYS A 119 9.72 -11.79 -4.89
N VAL A 120 10.49 -10.87 -4.35
CA VAL A 120 11.02 -10.90 -2.98
C VAL A 120 10.10 -10.11 -2.07
N ALA A 121 9.64 -8.93 -2.52
CA ALA A 121 8.67 -8.11 -1.81
C ALA A 121 7.81 -7.29 -2.79
N ASN A 122 6.52 -7.12 -2.46
CA ASN A 122 5.61 -6.21 -3.15
C ASN A 122 4.88 -5.36 -2.10
N ILE A 123 5.18 -4.07 -2.08
CA ILE A 123 4.69 -3.11 -1.09
C ILE A 123 3.99 -1.99 -1.85
N PRO A 124 2.67 -2.08 -2.08
CA PRO A 124 1.92 -1.02 -2.73
C PRO A 124 1.36 0.01 -1.75
N GLY A 125 1.20 1.24 -2.23
CA GLY A 125 0.38 2.26 -1.56
C GLY A 125 1.00 2.80 -0.28
N THR A 126 2.22 3.32 -0.37
CA THR A 126 2.91 4.01 0.74
C THR A 126 2.88 5.52 0.59
#